data_AF-A0A914JQ58-F1
#
_entry.id   AF-A0A914JQ58-F1
#
_cell.length_a   1.000
_cell.length_b   1.000
_cell.length_c   1.000
_cell.angle_alpha   90.00
_cell.angle_beta   90.00
_cell.angle_gamma   90.00
#
_symmetry.space_group_name_H-M   'P 1'
#
loop_
_entity.id
_entity.type
_entity.pdbx_description
1 polymer ?
#
loop_
_entity_poly.entity_id
_entity_poly.type
_entity_poly.pdbx_seq_one_letter_code
_entity_poly.pdbx_strand_id
1 'polypeptide(L)'
;MPLTYGRRDSLIYQASIERDEIEGIKRRNTITKRKELSRQISFTNVLEKLDDEGLEFIKQTNDNDFLHLIVMINTFHDSLTVLVEMIQILKSNGVLLKHIETHHLITDNIDKIKITVIDRPKIQENYQWIPHHISDLDKCAHVVCKYEPTEDPKHPGYGDEAYIKRRAELNNIANVYR
;
A
#
# COMPACT_ATOMS: atom_id res chain seq x y z
N MET A 1 12.71 -26.59 -27.92
CA MET A 1 11.39 -26.74 -28.56
C MET A 1 10.36 -26.79 -27.44
N PRO A 2 9.24 -26.04 -27.50
CA PRO A 2 8.19 -26.20 -26.50
C PRO A 2 7.65 -27.64 -26.57
N LEU A 3 7.47 -28.27 -25.41
CA LEU A 3 6.93 -29.62 -25.32
C LEU A 3 5.43 -29.53 -25.63
N THR A 4 5.05 -29.84 -26.88
CA THR A 4 3.65 -29.78 -27.31
C THR A 4 2.85 -30.92 -26.70
N TYR A 5 1.70 -30.60 -26.10
CA TYR A 5 0.80 -31.58 -25.49
C TYR A 5 0.40 -32.68 -26.48
N GLY A 6 0.49 -33.93 -26.02
CA GLY A 6 -0.11 -35.07 -26.70
C GLY A 6 -1.61 -35.12 -26.42
N ARG A 7 -2.40 -35.54 -27.42
CA ARG A 7 -3.87 -35.72 -27.33
C ARG A 7 -4.33 -36.68 -26.21
N ARG A 8 -3.42 -37.46 -25.62
CA ARG A 8 -3.69 -38.46 -24.56
C ARG A 8 -3.17 -38.07 -23.18
N ASP A 9 -2.59 -36.88 -23.05
CA ASP A 9 -2.02 -36.44 -21.78
C ASP A 9 -3.14 -36.09 -20.80
N SER A 10 -2.96 -36.45 -19.53
CA SER A 10 -3.92 -36.09 -18.50
C SER A 10 -3.87 -34.58 -18.24
N LEU A 11 -5.00 -33.98 -17.88
CA LEU A 11 -5.07 -32.55 -17.51
C LEU A 11 -4.08 -32.22 -16.37
N ILE A 12 -3.81 -33.19 -15.49
CA ILE A 12 -2.83 -33.05 -14.40
C ILE A 12 -1.40 -32.95 -14.95
N TYR A 13 -1.04 -33.77 -15.93
CA TYR A 13 0.27 -33.74 -16.57
C TYR A 13 0.46 -32.45 -17.39
N GLN A 14 -0.58 -32.02 -18.10
CA GLN A 14 -0.57 -30.76 -18.84
C GLN A 14 -0.35 -29.57 -17.89
N ALA A 15 -1.14 -29.48 -16.80
CA ALA A 15 -0.99 -28.42 -15.80
C ALA A 15 0.38 -28.43 -15.10
N SER A 16 1.01 -29.60 -14.93
CA SER A 16 2.37 -29.71 -14.37
C SER A 16 3.42 -29.13 -15.33
N ILE A 17 3.32 -29.44 -16.63
CA ILE A 17 4.24 -28.88 -17.64
C ILE A 17 4.05 -27.37 -17.77
N GLU A 18 2.80 -26.90 -17.82
CA GLU A 18 2.50 -25.46 -17.86
C GLU A 18 3.12 -24.74 -16.67
N ARG A 19 3.00 -25.33 -15.48
CA ARG A 19 3.58 -24.77 -14.27
C ARG A 19 5.11 -24.66 -14.38
N ASP A 20 5.78 -25.71 -14.82
CA ASP A 20 7.24 -25.72 -14.97
C ASP A 20 7.71 -24.71 -16.03
N GLU A 21 6.98 -24.59 -17.14
CA GLU A 21 7.25 -23.56 -18.15
C GLU A 21 7.05 -22.15 -17.61
N ILE A 22 5.96 -21.90 -16.87
CA ILE A 22 5.67 -20.61 -16.22
C ILE A 22 6.75 -20.28 -15.19
N GLU A 23 7.15 -21.22 -14.34
CA GLU A 23 8.22 -21.04 -13.35
C GLU A 23 9.56 -20.75 -14.05
N GLY A 24 9.86 -21.46 -15.14
CA GLY A 24 11.05 -21.22 -15.96
C GLY A 24 11.06 -19.85 -16.66
N ILE A 25 9.90 -19.35 -17.08
CA ILE A 25 9.74 -18.00 -17.63
C ILE A 25 9.93 -16.95 -16.52
N LYS A 26 9.29 -17.13 -15.36
CA LYS A 26 9.44 -16.25 -14.19
C LYS A 26 10.91 -16.09 -13.81
N ARG A 27 11.64 -17.20 -13.69
CA ARG A 27 13.07 -17.18 -13.33
C ARG A 27 13.93 -16.43 -14.36
N ARG A 28 13.70 -16.63 -15.65
CA ARG A 28 14.39 -15.88 -16.72
C ARG A 28 14.07 -14.39 -16.68
N ASN A 29 12.83 -14.04 -16.42
CA ASN A 29 12.41 -12.65 -16.25
C ASN A 29 13.09 -12.01 -15.03
N THR A 30 13.14 -12.69 -13.88
CA THR A 30 13.88 -12.23 -12.69
C THR A 30 15.36 -11.96 -13.01
N ILE A 31 16.06 -12.91 -13.64
CA ILE A 31 17.48 -12.76 -13.96
C ILE A 31 17.71 -11.56 -14.89
N THR A 32 16.85 -11.40 -15.89
CA THR A 32 16.91 -10.28 -16.83
C THR A 32 16.66 -8.95 -16.11
N LYS A 33 15.67 -8.89 -15.21
CA LYS A 33 15.34 -7.71 -14.39
C LYS A 33 16.53 -7.29 -13.52
N ARG A 34 17.16 -8.24 -12.81
CA ARG A 34 18.34 -7.95 -11.96
C ARG A 34 19.49 -7.32 -12.74
N LYS A 35 19.74 -7.81 -13.96
CA LYS A 35 20.81 -7.32 -14.83
C LYS A 35 20.52 -5.93 -15.41
N GLU A 36 19.25 -5.58 -15.58
CA GLU A 36 18.83 -4.25 -16.03
C GLU A 36 19.00 -3.22 -14.91
N LEU A 37 18.50 -3.54 -13.71
CA LEU A 37 18.62 -2.70 -12.51
C LEU A 37 20.07 -2.47 -12.09
N SER A 38 20.94 -3.47 -12.21
CA SER A 38 22.36 -3.33 -11.87
C SER A 38 23.14 -2.38 -12.79
N ARG A 39 22.58 -2.06 -13.97
CA ARG A 39 23.15 -1.03 -14.86
C ARG A 39 22.69 0.38 -14.51
N GLN A 40 21.53 0.52 -13.88
CA GLN A 40 20.93 1.81 -13.53
C GLN A 40 21.30 2.27 -12.11
N ILE A 41 21.51 1.33 -11.19
CA ILE A 41 21.72 1.60 -9.77
C ILE A 41 23.19 1.29 -9.41
N SER A 42 23.90 2.26 -8.81
CA SER A 42 25.31 2.10 -8.39
C SER A 42 25.54 1.17 -7.19
N PHE A 43 24.48 0.63 -6.56
CA PHE A 43 24.54 -0.17 -5.33
C PHE A 43 24.34 -1.67 -5.59
N THR A 44 25.30 -2.31 -6.26
CA THR A 44 25.28 -3.74 -6.59
C THR A 44 25.08 -4.65 -5.37
N ASN A 45 25.68 -4.30 -4.23
CA ASN A 45 25.61 -5.08 -2.99
C ASN A 45 24.19 -5.16 -2.39
N VAL A 46 23.32 -4.19 -2.70
CA VAL A 46 21.93 -4.15 -2.22
C VAL A 46 21.03 -4.99 -3.14
N LEU A 47 21.25 -4.93 -4.45
CA LEU A 47 20.52 -5.73 -5.45
C LEU A 47 20.70 -7.23 -5.26
N GLU A 48 21.85 -7.67 -4.77
CA GLU A 48 22.11 -9.09 -4.46
C GLU A 48 21.30 -9.58 -3.25
N LYS A 49 21.01 -8.69 -2.30
CA LYS A 49 20.24 -9.00 -1.08
C LYS A 49 18.73 -8.87 -1.26
N LEU A 50 18.27 -8.25 -2.35
CA LEU A 50 16.85 -8.11 -2.66
C LEU A 50 16.28 -9.43 -3.19
N ASP A 51 15.10 -9.76 -2.69
CA ASP A 51 14.28 -10.84 -3.22
C ASP A 51 13.57 -10.41 -4.51
N ASP A 52 12.87 -11.34 -5.13
CA ASP A 52 12.23 -11.12 -6.42
C ASP A 52 11.05 -10.15 -6.31
N GLU A 53 10.36 -10.12 -5.15
CA GLU A 53 9.29 -9.16 -4.86
C GLU A 53 9.83 -7.73 -4.72
N GLY A 54 10.92 -7.53 -3.97
CA GLY A 54 11.56 -6.23 -3.81
C GLY A 54 12.08 -5.66 -5.13
N LEU A 55 12.57 -6.52 -6.03
CA LEU A 55 12.99 -6.11 -7.37
C LEU A 55 11.82 -5.71 -8.27
N GLU A 56 10.69 -6.42 -8.20
CA GLU A 56 9.47 -6.02 -8.92
C GLU A 56 8.93 -4.70 -8.41
N PHE A 57 8.94 -4.50 -7.09
CA PHE A 57 8.48 -3.27 -6.46
C PHE A 57 9.25 -2.04 -6.97
N ILE A 58 10.58 -2.11 -7.00
CA ILE A 58 11.46 -1.01 -7.47
C ILE A 58 11.18 -0.62 -8.93
N LYS A 59 10.82 -1.58 -9.80
CA LYS A 59 10.55 -1.30 -11.22
C LYS A 59 9.15 -0.71 -11.45
N GLN A 60 8.20 -0.97 -10.54
CA GLN A 60 6.82 -0.48 -10.64
C GLN A 60 6.65 0.93 -10.04
N THR A 61 7.62 1.38 -9.25
CA THR A 61 7.63 2.70 -8.62
C THR A 61 7.86 3.79 -9.67
N ASN A 62 6.97 4.78 -9.75
CA ASN A 62 7.22 6.00 -10.52
C ASN A 62 7.98 7.02 -9.64
N ASP A 63 8.69 7.96 -10.26
CA ASP A 63 9.48 9.00 -9.57
C ASP A 63 8.67 9.92 -8.63
N ASN A 64 7.34 9.91 -8.70
CA ASN A 64 6.43 10.71 -7.86
C ASN A 64 5.70 9.90 -6.78
N ASP A 65 5.99 8.61 -6.67
CA ASP A 65 5.37 7.73 -5.67
C ASP A 65 6.15 7.86 -4.35
N PHE A 66 5.48 7.68 -3.21
CA PHE A 66 6.20 7.56 -1.93
C PHE A 66 6.25 6.07 -1.55
N LEU A 67 6.85 5.70 -0.41
CA LEU A 67 7.00 4.29 -0.01
C LEU A 67 6.39 4.08 1.37
N HIS A 68 5.61 3.02 1.64
CA HIS A 68 5.15 2.68 2.99
C HIS A 68 5.95 1.55 3.63
N LEU A 69 6.74 1.88 4.67
CA LEU A 69 7.70 0.97 5.29
C LEU A 69 7.33 0.59 6.72
N ILE A 70 6.66 -0.55 6.92
CA ILE A 70 6.48 -1.05 8.29
C ILE A 70 7.74 -1.80 8.72
N VAL A 71 8.46 -1.28 9.71
CA VAL A 71 9.59 -1.97 10.34
C VAL A 71 9.13 -2.53 11.69
N MET A 72 9.64 -3.70 12.05
CA MET A 72 9.54 -4.18 13.43
C MET A 72 10.95 -4.31 13.95
N ILE A 73 11.26 -3.58 15.01
CA ILE A 73 12.59 -3.55 15.61
C ILE A 73 12.49 -4.30 16.93
N ASN A 74 13.34 -5.30 17.12
CA ASN A 74 13.61 -5.85 18.43
C ASN A 74 15.02 -5.43 18.81
N THR A 75 15.17 -4.66 19.86
CA THR A 75 16.45 -4.06 20.26
C THR A 75 16.68 -4.27 21.75
N PHE A 76 17.92 -4.64 22.10
CA PHE A 76 18.39 -4.63 23.49
C PHE A 76 18.81 -3.23 23.96
N HIS A 77 18.93 -2.29 23.02
CA HIS A 77 19.24 -0.89 23.25
C HIS A 77 17.95 -0.06 23.26
N ASP A 78 18.01 1.14 23.85
CA ASP A 78 16.91 2.10 23.86
C ASP A 78 16.35 2.35 22.45
N SER A 79 15.05 2.11 22.27
CA SER A 79 14.38 2.15 20.97
C SER A 79 14.31 3.56 20.39
N LEU A 80 14.25 4.59 21.23
CA LEU A 80 14.29 5.98 20.79
C LEU A 80 15.64 6.32 20.14
N THR A 81 16.74 5.87 20.75
CA THR A 81 18.09 6.07 20.21
C THR A 81 18.21 5.42 18.83
N VAL A 82 17.80 4.16 18.69
CA VAL A 82 17.82 3.44 17.41
C VAL A 82 16.95 4.13 16.35
N LEU A 83 15.76 4.61 16.74
CA LEU A 83 14.87 5.34 15.84
C LEU A 83 15.48 6.65 15.35
N VAL A 84 16.10 7.43 16.25
CA VAL A 84 16.72 8.71 15.90
C VAL A 84 17.87 8.50 14.92
N GLU A 85 18.74 7.53 15.18
CA GLU A 85 19.84 7.19 14.26
C GLU A 85 19.31 6.76 12.89
N MET A 86 18.27 5.92 12.86
CA MET A 86 17.65 5.48 11.61
C MET A 86 17.06 6.64 10.81
N ILE A 87 16.34 7.56 11.48
CA ILE A 87 15.79 8.76 10.85
C ILE A 87 16.91 9.66 10.29
N GLN A 88 18.01 9.82 11.02
CA GLN A 88 19.16 10.60 10.57
C GLN A 88 19.80 9.98 9.33
N ILE A 89 19.96 8.66 9.31
CA ILE A 89 20.49 7.93 8.14
C ILE A 89 19.55 8.10 6.94
N LEU A 90 18.24 7.97 7.11
CA LEU A 90 17.29 8.16 6.02
C LEU A 90 17.37 9.58 5.46
N LYS A 91 17.39 10.60 6.32
CA LYS A 91 17.52 12.00 5.91
C LYS A 91 18.85 12.29 5.21
N SER A 92 19.97 11.74 5.70
CA SER A 92 21.29 11.96 5.09
C SER A 92 21.41 11.32 3.72
N ASN A 93 20.64 10.26 3.46
CA ASN A 93 20.52 9.62 2.13
C ASN A 93 19.43 10.26 1.25
N GLY A 94 18.90 11.44 1.62
CA GLY A 94 17.94 12.18 0.80
C GLY A 94 16.51 11.62 0.83
N VAL A 95 16.19 10.73 1.77
CA VAL A 95 14.83 10.20 1.92
C VAL A 95 13.96 11.22 2.67
N LEU A 96 12.91 11.71 2.00
CA LEU A 96 11.94 12.63 2.59
C LEU A 96 10.90 11.85 3.42
N LEU A 97 10.93 12.04 4.74
CA LEU A 97 9.95 11.46 5.65
C LEU A 97 8.78 12.42 5.85
N LYS A 98 7.56 11.97 5.52
CA LYS A 98 6.33 12.76 5.70
C LYS A 98 5.62 12.51 7.02
N HIS A 99 5.62 11.26 7.45
CA HIS A 99 4.92 10.79 8.64
C HIS A 99 5.74 9.66 9.28
N ILE A 100 5.67 9.54 10.59
CA ILE A 100 6.32 8.46 11.35
C ILE A 100 5.40 8.17 12.53
N GLU A 101 5.10 6.89 12.74
CA GLU A 101 4.38 6.41 13.91
C GLU A 101 5.25 5.41 14.67
N THR A 102 5.03 5.30 15.97
CA THR A 102 5.71 4.32 16.81
C THR A 102 4.68 3.73 17.76
N HIS A 103 4.64 2.40 17.87
CA HIS A 103 3.71 1.72 18.76
C HIS A 103 4.48 0.81 19.71
N HIS A 104 4.44 1.11 21.01
CA HIS A 104 4.97 0.18 22.02
C HIS A 104 4.06 -1.05 22.07
N LEU A 105 4.64 -2.26 22.02
CA LEU A 105 3.86 -3.48 22.15
C LEU A 105 4.01 -4.01 23.58
N ILE A 106 2.90 -4.08 24.30
CA ILE A 106 2.87 -4.40 25.74
C ILE A 106 3.18 -5.88 26.02
N THR A 107 3.18 -6.74 25.01
CA THR A 107 3.59 -8.15 25.13
C THR A 107 5.10 -8.27 24.89
N ASP A 108 5.84 -8.43 25.99
CA ASP A 108 7.27 -8.75 26.09
C ASP A 108 8.24 -7.84 25.31
N ASN A 109 8.89 -6.88 26.02
CA ASN A 109 10.18 -6.24 25.70
C ASN A 109 10.55 -6.04 24.20
N ILE A 110 9.59 -5.75 23.32
CA ILE A 110 9.81 -5.56 21.88
C ILE A 110 9.09 -4.28 21.46
N ASP A 111 9.87 -3.24 21.21
CA ASP A 111 9.38 -1.95 20.71
C ASP A 111 9.08 -2.02 19.20
N LYS A 112 7.80 -2.19 18.84
CA LYS A 112 7.38 -2.17 17.43
C LYS A 112 7.34 -0.75 16.86
N ILE A 113 8.44 -0.34 16.22
CA ILE A 113 8.51 0.97 15.54
C ILE A 113 7.93 0.89 14.11
N LYS A 114 6.65 1.23 13.94
CA LYS A 114 5.96 1.26 12.64
C LYS A 114 6.20 2.58 11.86
N ILE A 115 7.26 2.65 11.06
CA ILE A 115 7.61 3.85 10.28
C ILE A 115 6.73 4.04 9.02
N THR A 116 5.53 4.58 9.15
CA THR A 116 4.67 4.89 7.99
C THR A 116 5.22 6.04 7.12
N VAL A 117 6.05 5.76 6.13
CA VAL A 117 6.31 6.69 5.02
C VAL A 117 5.10 6.63 4.06
N ILE A 118 4.47 7.76 3.69
CA ILE A 118 3.12 7.72 3.06
C ILE A 118 3.20 7.73 1.54
N ASP A 119 3.02 6.56 0.90
CA ASP A 119 2.60 6.42 -0.50
C ASP A 119 1.10 6.59 -0.68
N ARG A 120 0.69 7.16 -1.82
CA ARG A 120 -0.62 6.84 -2.35
C ARG A 120 -0.41 5.61 -3.22
N PRO A 121 -0.91 4.42 -2.83
CA PRO A 121 -0.80 3.28 -3.72
C PRO A 121 -1.41 3.69 -5.05
N LYS A 122 -0.65 3.55 -6.15
CA LYS A 122 -1.29 3.29 -7.44
C LYS A 122 -2.30 2.20 -7.16
N ILE A 123 -3.55 2.50 -7.52
CA ILE A 123 -4.71 1.65 -7.34
C ILE A 123 -4.37 0.26 -7.88
N GLN A 124 -3.85 -0.63 -7.03
CA GLN A 124 -4.17 -2.04 -7.15
C GLN A 124 -5.67 -2.04 -6.84
N GLU A 125 -6.49 -2.36 -7.83
CA GLU A 125 -7.96 -2.31 -7.80
C GLU A 125 -8.61 -3.13 -6.66
N ASN A 126 -7.83 -3.70 -5.74
CA ASN A 126 -8.27 -4.54 -4.62
C ASN A 126 -7.83 -4.09 -3.22
N TYR A 127 -7.16 -2.95 -3.03
CA TYR A 127 -6.87 -2.50 -1.66
C TYR A 127 -8.03 -1.63 -1.12
N GLN A 128 -8.95 -2.26 -0.40
CA GLN A 128 -10.01 -1.55 0.31
C GLN A 128 -9.41 -0.77 1.48
N TRP A 129 -9.40 0.55 1.38
CA TRP A 129 -8.93 1.43 2.45
C TRP A 129 -9.78 1.25 3.72
N ILE A 130 -9.12 1.14 4.88
CA ILE A 130 -9.75 1.03 6.20
C ILE A 130 -9.07 2.05 7.13
N PRO A 131 -9.81 2.83 7.94
CA PRO A 131 -9.23 3.75 8.92
C PRO A 131 -8.47 2.99 10.01
N HIS A 132 -7.26 3.43 10.35
CA HIS A 132 -6.42 2.79 11.36
C HIS A 132 -6.41 3.56 12.69
N HIS A 133 -6.59 4.88 12.64
CA HIS A 133 -6.77 5.74 13.81
C HIS A 133 -8.18 6.34 13.82
N ILE A 134 -8.71 6.71 15.00
CA ILE A 134 -10.06 7.29 15.10
C ILE A 134 -10.20 8.59 14.28
N SER A 135 -9.14 9.40 14.23
CA SER A 135 -9.11 10.62 13.40
C SER A 135 -9.09 10.34 11.90
N ASP A 136 -8.81 9.10 11.47
CA ASP A 136 -8.94 8.75 10.05
C ASP A 136 -10.41 8.71 9.61
N LEU A 137 -11.37 8.64 10.55
CA LEU A 137 -12.79 8.74 10.25
C LEU A 137 -13.15 10.11 9.63
N ASP A 138 -12.36 11.14 9.89
CA ASP A 138 -12.53 12.46 9.25
C ASP A 138 -12.35 12.39 7.73
N LYS A 139 -11.57 11.42 7.23
CA LYS A 139 -11.40 11.19 5.78
C LYS A 139 -12.65 10.57 5.14
N CYS A 140 -13.57 10.06 5.96
CA CYS A 140 -14.90 9.62 5.54
C CYS A 140 -15.93 10.76 5.56
N ALA A 141 -15.56 11.97 6.00
CA ALA A 141 -16.42 13.14 5.86
C ALA A 141 -16.64 13.43 4.36
N HIS A 142 -17.76 14.04 4.02
CA HIS A 142 -18.17 14.36 2.63
C HIS A 142 -18.64 13.19 1.75
N VAL A 143 -18.84 12.00 2.31
CA VAL A 143 -19.48 10.91 1.56
C VAL A 143 -20.95 11.26 1.33
N VAL A 144 -21.34 11.37 0.06
CA VAL A 144 -22.71 11.70 -0.36
C VAL A 144 -23.66 10.58 0.05
N CYS A 145 -24.69 10.92 0.84
CA CYS A 145 -25.77 10.00 1.14
C CYS A 145 -26.65 9.82 -0.11
N LYS A 146 -26.96 8.58 -0.49
CA LYS A 146 -27.82 8.25 -1.65
C LYS A 146 -29.29 8.67 -1.51
N TYR A 147 -29.65 9.39 -0.44
CA TYR A 147 -31.03 9.71 -0.08
C TYR A 147 -31.16 11.21 0.20
N GLU A 148 -30.96 12.02 -0.84
CA GLU A 148 -31.10 13.47 -0.77
C GLU A 148 -32.50 13.91 -1.26
N PRO A 149 -33.21 14.77 -0.49
CA PRO A 149 -34.54 15.27 -0.84
C PRO A 149 -34.57 16.12 -2.12
N THR A 150 -33.41 16.56 -2.62
CA THR A 150 -33.31 17.30 -3.89
C THR A 150 -33.20 16.38 -5.11
N GLU A 151 -32.80 15.12 -4.92
CA GLU A 151 -32.48 14.19 -6.01
C GLU A 151 -33.44 12.99 -6.09
N ASP A 152 -34.01 12.54 -4.96
CA ASP A 152 -34.90 11.38 -4.90
C ASP A 152 -36.39 11.78 -4.76
N PRO A 153 -37.22 11.58 -5.81
CA PRO A 153 -38.66 11.84 -5.75
C PRO A 153 -39.43 10.97 -4.76
N LYS A 154 -38.84 9.86 -4.29
CA LYS A 154 -39.43 9.01 -3.25
C LYS A 154 -39.10 9.51 -1.84
N HIS A 155 -38.26 10.53 -1.71
CA HIS A 155 -37.97 11.15 -0.42
C HIS A 155 -39.23 11.84 0.10
N PRO A 156 -39.67 11.59 1.35
CA PRO A 156 -40.88 12.20 1.92
C PRO A 156 -40.82 13.73 2.04
N GLY A 157 -39.62 14.30 1.89
CA GLY A 157 -39.33 15.73 1.88
C GLY A 157 -38.94 16.27 0.50
N TYR A 158 -39.21 15.51 -0.57
CA TYR A 158 -38.95 15.95 -1.94
C TYR A 158 -39.82 17.16 -2.27
N GLY A 159 -39.20 18.25 -2.72
CA GLY A 159 -39.88 19.52 -3.04
C GLY A 159 -40.26 20.39 -1.83
N ASP A 160 -39.92 19.99 -0.59
CA ASP A 160 -40.11 20.84 0.60
C ASP A 160 -38.88 21.73 0.82
N GLU A 161 -39.00 23.01 0.43
CA GLU A 161 -37.92 23.99 0.53
C GLU A 161 -37.42 24.21 1.96
N ALA A 162 -38.31 24.21 2.96
CA ALA A 162 -37.94 24.43 4.35
C ALA A 162 -37.14 23.24 4.90
N TYR A 163 -37.60 22.02 4.58
CA TYR A 163 -36.90 20.79 4.94
C TYR A 163 -35.55 20.66 4.24
N ILE A 164 -35.47 20.98 2.94
CA ILE A 164 -34.22 20.98 2.16
C ILE A 164 -33.22 21.98 2.75
N LYS A 165 -33.66 23.20 3.06
CA LYS A 165 -32.79 24.21 3.68
C LYS A 165 -32.26 23.73 5.03
N ARG A 166 -33.11 23.10 5.85
CA ARG A 166 -32.70 22.55 7.14
C ARG A 166 -31.70 21.40 7.01
N ARG A 167 -31.90 20.51 6.03
CA ARG A 167 -30.95 19.43 5.70
C ARG A 167 -29.61 19.99 5.25
N ALA A 168 -29.61 21.03 4.42
CA ALA A 168 -28.38 21.70 3.98
C ALA A 168 -27.59 22.30 5.16
N GLU A 169 -28.28 22.94 6.12
CA GLU A 169 -27.65 23.43 7.35
C GLU A 169 -26.97 22.31 8.15
N LEU A 170 -27.66 21.18 8.36
CA LEU A 170 -27.11 20.03 9.10
C LEU A 170 -25.93 19.39 8.37
N ASN A 171 -26.03 19.23 7.04
CA ASN A 171 -24.95 18.70 6.22
C ASN A 171 -23.71 19.60 6.28
N ASN A 172 -23.88 20.92 6.28
CA ASN A 172 -22.77 21.86 6.43
C ASN A 172 -22.05 21.70 7.77
N ILE A 173 -22.78 21.50 8.87
CA ILE A 173 -22.18 21.24 10.19
C ILE A 173 -21.40 19.91 10.18
N ALA A 174 -21.99 18.84 9.63
CA ALA A 174 -21.32 17.55 9.52
C ALA A 174 -20.03 17.61 8.68
N ASN A 175 -20.03 18.39 7.60
CA ASN A 175 -18.88 18.54 6.71
C ASN A 175 -17.67 19.21 7.37
N VAL A 176 -17.89 20.09 8.36
CA VAL A 176 -16.81 20.79 9.07
C VAL A 176 -16.36 20.09 10.36
N TYR A 177 -17.06 19.04 10.78
CA TYR A 177 -16.73 18.27 11.98
C TYR A 177 -15.41 17.49 11.82
N ARG A 178 -14.65 17.38 12.91
CA ARG A 178 -13.36 16.70 13.06
C ARG A 178 -13.29 16.12 14.49
#